data_AF-A0A1G9T4V7-F1
#
_entry.id   AF-A0A1G9T4V7-F1
#
_cell.length_a   1.000
_cell.length_b   1.000
_cell.length_c   1.000
_cell.angle_alpha   90.00
_cell.angle_beta   90.00
_cell.angle_gamma   90.00
#
_symmetry.space_group_name_H-M   'P 1'
#
loop_
_entity.id
_entity.type
_entity.pdbx_description
1 polymer ?
#
loop_
_entity_poly.entity_id
_entity_poly.type
_entity_poly.pdbx_seq_one_letter_code
_entity_poly.pdbx_strand_id
1 'polypeptide(L)'
;MSSAKHPRAASRARGLSATLDDATRAVDRAVRRYVDPRQAPDPAVACGQSLRLIRLLGALGELSACLAPGVGAYPAQYELGADDGADPAVHVARACRGLAELRHGLASAERAARDVFTALSHLHADRLPRMRESVVEQQGR
;
A
#
# COMPACT_ATOMS: atom_id res chain seq x y z
N MET A 1 39.54 13.19 -17.21
CA MET A 1 39.16 12.63 -15.91
C MET A 1 38.34 13.68 -15.14
N SER A 2 37.02 13.53 -15.06
CA SER A 2 36.20 14.16 -14.00
C SER A 2 34.79 13.57 -14.06
N SER A 3 34.59 12.42 -13.41
CA SER A 3 33.27 11.82 -13.22
C SER A 3 32.88 11.96 -11.75
N ALA A 4 32.49 13.17 -11.37
CA ALA A 4 31.84 13.45 -10.09
C ALA A 4 30.33 13.61 -10.34
N LYS A 5 29.68 12.60 -10.93
CA LYS A 5 28.23 12.63 -11.18
C LYS A 5 27.51 11.63 -10.25
N HIS A 6 27.11 12.18 -9.09
CA HIS A 6 25.89 11.85 -8.32
C HIS A 6 25.97 10.93 -7.08
N PRO A 7 26.72 11.31 -6.03
CA PRO A 7 26.57 10.70 -4.69
C PRO A 7 25.19 10.91 -4.06
N ARG A 8 24.48 12.01 -4.41
CA ARG A 8 23.12 12.32 -3.87
C ARG A 8 22.00 11.43 -4.44
N ALA A 9 22.09 11.01 -5.70
CA ALA A 9 21.09 10.13 -6.31
C ALA A 9 21.16 8.71 -5.72
N ALA A 10 22.39 8.20 -5.53
CA ALA A 10 22.64 6.92 -4.88
C ALA A 10 22.19 6.90 -3.40
N SER A 11 22.40 8.00 -2.67
CA SER A 11 21.90 8.16 -1.28
C SER A 11 20.37 8.15 -1.19
N ARG A 12 19.68 8.85 -2.11
CA ARG A 12 18.21 8.86 -2.17
C ARG A 12 17.63 7.51 -2.55
N ALA A 13 18.24 6.80 -3.51
CA ALA A 13 17.84 5.46 -3.91
C ALA A 13 17.97 4.46 -2.74
N ARG A 14 19.06 4.55 -1.96
CA ARG A 14 19.22 3.72 -0.74
C ARG A 14 18.15 4.03 0.32
N GLY A 15 17.79 5.30 0.50
CA GLY A 15 16.72 5.70 1.43
C GLY A 15 15.34 5.17 1.02
N LEU A 16 15.02 5.23 -0.27
CA LEU A 16 13.76 4.70 -0.81
C LEU A 16 13.69 3.16 -0.66
N SER A 17 14.75 2.45 -1.04
CA SER A 17 14.81 0.99 -0.90
C SER A 17 14.61 0.54 0.55
N ALA A 18 15.32 1.17 1.50
CA ALA A 18 15.17 0.84 2.92
C ALA A 18 13.74 1.11 3.43
N THR A 19 13.13 2.21 2.99
CA THR A 19 11.74 2.55 3.36
C THR A 19 10.74 1.52 2.83
N LEU A 20 10.91 1.06 1.58
CA LEU A 20 10.06 0.04 0.97
C LEU A 20 10.23 -1.32 1.65
N ASP A 21 11.47 -1.70 1.99
CA ASP A 21 11.74 -2.94 2.72
C ASP A 21 11.10 -2.94 4.11
N ASP A 22 11.22 -1.82 4.84
CA ASP A 22 10.61 -1.67 6.15
C ASP A 22 9.08 -1.66 6.08
N ALA A 23 8.50 -0.97 5.11
CA ALA A 23 7.06 -0.96 4.86
C ALA A 23 6.55 -2.38 4.52
N THR A 24 7.26 -3.11 3.65
CA THR A 24 6.92 -4.49 3.26
C THR A 24 6.93 -5.41 4.47
N ARG A 25 7.99 -5.35 5.29
CA ARG A 25 8.10 -6.15 6.52
C ARG A 25 7.02 -5.78 7.54
N ALA A 26 6.69 -4.49 7.66
CA ALA A 26 5.64 -4.04 8.56
C ALA A 26 4.27 -4.57 8.13
N VAL A 27 3.95 -4.52 6.83
CA VAL A 27 2.71 -5.06 6.27
C VAL A 27 2.64 -6.57 6.45
N ASP A 28 3.68 -7.34 6.11
CA ASP A 28 3.68 -8.80 6.28
C ASP A 28 3.45 -9.20 7.74
N ARG A 29 4.13 -8.53 8.68
CA ARG A 29 3.91 -8.75 10.12
C ARG A 29 2.48 -8.39 10.55
N ALA A 30 1.92 -7.31 10.02
CA ALA A 30 0.55 -6.90 10.34
C ALA A 30 -0.46 -7.91 9.82
N VAL A 31 -0.31 -8.38 8.57
CA VAL A 31 -1.15 -9.41 7.97
C VAL A 31 -1.10 -10.67 8.83
N ARG A 32 0.09 -11.19 9.17
CA ARG A 32 0.24 -12.40 10.00
C ARG A 32 -0.41 -12.27 11.39
N ARG A 33 -0.42 -11.07 11.96
CA ARG A 33 -1.07 -10.80 13.26
C ARG A 33 -2.58 -10.65 13.16
N TYR A 34 -3.10 -10.27 12.00
CA TYR A 34 -4.54 -10.11 11.75
C TYR A 34 -5.25 -11.42 11.39
N VAL A 35 -4.52 -12.53 11.21
CA VAL A 35 -5.11 -13.85 10.89
C VAL A 35 -5.61 -14.60 12.14
N ASP A 36 -6.21 -13.90 13.10
CA ASP A 36 -7.10 -14.54 14.09
C ASP A 36 -8.56 -14.28 13.70
N PRO A 37 -9.20 -15.20 12.97
CA PRO A 37 -10.59 -15.03 12.53
C PRO A 37 -11.60 -14.99 13.68
N ARG A 38 -11.18 -15.25 14.93
CA ARG A 38 -12.06 -15.23 16.11
C ARG A 38 -12.25 -13.83 16.70
N GLN A 39 -11.50 -12.83 16.25
CA GLN A 39 -11.57 -11.47 16.77
C GLN A 39 -11.81 -10.47 15.63
N ALA A 40 -13.09 -10.20 15.34
CA ALA A 40 -13.45 -9.15 14.40
C ALA A 40 -13.00 -7.79 14.95
N PRO A 41 -12.30 -6.95 14.15
CA PRO A 41 -11.91 -5.63 14.59
C PRO A 41 -13.13 -4.74 14.80
N ASP A 42 -13.05 -3.84 15.77
CA ASP A 42 -14.04 -2.78 15.96
C ASP A 42 -14.22 -1.96 14.66
N PRO A 43 -15.46 -1.57 14.28
CA PRO A 43 -15.72 -0.83 13.05
C PRO A 43 -14.91 0.46 12.90
N ALA A 44 -14.65 1.20 13.99
CA ALA A 44 -13.84 2.43 13.93
C ALA A 44 -12.37 2.09 13.66
N VAL A 45 -11.87 0.99 14.21
CA VAL A 45 -10.53 0.47 13.90
C VAL A 45 -10.44 0.07 12.44
N ALA A 46 -11.40 -0.73 11.93
CA ALA A 46 -11.43 -1.16 10.54
C ALA A 46 -11.53 0.02 9.55
N CYS A 47 -12.31 1.05 9.88
CA CYS A 47 -12.40 2.29 9.13
C CYS A 47 -11.04 3.03 9.09
N GLY A 48 -10.38 3.17 10.25
CA GLY A 48 -9.05 3.76 10.35
C GLY A 48 -7.97 3.00 9.56
N GLN A 49 -8.02 1.67 9.55
CA GLN A 49 -7.10 0.84 8.74
C GLN A 49 -7.38 0.98 7.24
N SER A 50 -8.66 1.05 6.84
CA SER A 50 -9.05 1.25 5.44
C SER A 50 -8.51 2.59 4.91
N LEU A 51 -8.58 3.66 5.71
CA LEU A 51 -7.98 4.95 5.35
C LEU A 51 -6.45 4.88 5.15
N ARG A 52 -5.74 4.13 6.02
CA ARG A 52 -4.29 3.92 5.87
C ARG A 52 -3.96 3.12 4.61
N LEU A 53 -4.76 2.11 4.30
CA LEU A 53 -4.61 1.29 3.11
C LEU A 53 -4.80 2.12 1.83
N ILE A 54 -5.82 2.98 1.76
CA ILE A 54 -6.04 3.91 0.64
C ILE A 54 -4.78 4.75 0.39
N ARG A 55 -4.23 5.37 1.45
CA ARG A 55 -3.03 6.21 1.35
C ARG A 55 -1.80 5.43 0.87
N LEU A 56 -1.60 4.21 1.38
CA LEU A 56 -0.49 3.35 0.98
C LEU A 56 -0.59 2.96 -0.50
N LEU A 57 -1.77 2.54 -0.95
CA LEU A 57 -2.01 2.15 -2.35
C LEU A 57 -1.80 3.33 -3.31
N GLY A 58 -2.29 4.52 -2.95
CA GLY A 58 -2.03 5.75 -3.71
C GLY A 58 -0.55 6.06 -3.83
N ALA A 59 0.19 6.03 -2.72
CA ALA A 59 1.64 6.30 -2.70
C ALA A 59 2.44 5.27 -3.54
N LEU A 60 2.07 3.99 -3.48
CA LEU A 60 2.69 2.95 -4.33
C LEU A 60 2.36 3.15 -5.82
N GLY A 61 1.16 3.63 -6.13
CA GLY A 61 0.74 3.97 -7.49
C GLY A 61 1.54 5.14 -8.06
N GLU A 62 1.77 6.18 -7.26
CA GLU A 62 2.64 7.32 -7.61
C GLU A 62 4.09 6.88 -7.81
N LEU A 63 4.63 6.05 -6.91
CA LEU A 63 5.97 5.49 -7.06
C LEU A 63 6.11 4.73 -8.39
N SER A 64 5.14 3.88 -8.72
CA SER A 64 5.14 3.12 -9.99
C SER A 64 5.12 4.05 -11.21
N ALA A 65 4.35 5.14 -11.14
CA ALA A 65 4.32 6.16 -12.20
C ALA A 65 5.65 6.91 -12.33
N CYS A 66 6.36 7.16 -11.23
CA CYS A 66 7.67 7.81 -11.24
C CYS A 66 8.79 6.91 -11.80
N LEU A 67 8.68 5.59 -11.63
CA LEU A 67 9.69 4.65 -12.13
C LEU A 67 9.62 4.46 -13.65
N ALA A 68 8.43 4.50 -14.25
CA ALA A 68 8.25 4.17 -15.66
C ALA A 68 9.06 5.07 -16.63
N PRO A 69 9.10 6.41 -16.50
CA PRO A 69 9.94 7.26 -17.33
C PRO A 69 11.44 6.98 -17.15
N GLY A 70 11.87 6.66 -15.93
CA GLY A 70 13.25 6.31 -15.64
C GLY A 70 13.68 5.05 -16.37
N VAL A 71 12.88 3.98 -16.28
CA VAL A 71 13.12 2.70 -16.97
C VAL A 71 13.06 2.89 -18.49
N GLY A 72 12.08 3.63 -19.00
CA GLY A 72 11.93 3.88 -20.43
C GLY A 72 13.13 4.64 -21.05
N ALA A 73 13.88 5.40 -20.24
CA ALA A 73 15.07 6.11 -20.70
C ALA A 73 16.35 5.25 -20.72
N TYR A 74 16.32 4.03 -20.20
CA TYR A 74 17.53 3.19 -20.07
C TYR A 74 18.26 2.93 -21.39
N PRO A 75 17.61 2.62 -22.52
CA PRO A 75 18.31 2.39 -23.79
C PRO A 75 19.10 3.61 -24.30
N ALA A 76 18.70 4.83 -23.91
CA ALA A 76 19.39 6.05 -24.29
C ALA A 76 20.49 6.46 -23.29
N GLN A 77 20.50 5.88 -22.09
CA GLN A 77 21.38 6.27 -20.98
C GLN A 77 22.47 5.24 -20.67
N TYR A 78 22.27 3.99 -21.07
CA TYR A 78 23.14 2.88 -20.73
C TYR A 78 23.35 1.97 -21.93
N GLU A 79 24.55 1.40 -22.03
CA GLU A 79 24.80 0.25 -22.88
C GLU A 79 24.22 -1.00 -22.18
N LEU A 80 23.15 -1.53 -22.73
CA LEU A 80 22.41 -2.66 -22.15
C LEU A 80 22.83 -3.97 -22.83
N GLY A 81 22.96 -5.02 -22.03
CA GLY A 81 23.07 -6.41 -22.49
C GLY A 81 21.94 -7.25 -21.90
N ALA A 82 21.65 -8.40 -22.53
CA ALA A 82 20.67 -9.35 -22.03
C ALA A 82 21.29 -10.76 -22.01
N ASP A 83 21.18 -11.44 -20.87
CA ASP A 83 21.78 -12.77 -20.66
C ASP A 83 21.09 -13.87 -21.48
N ASP A 84 19.85 -13.62 -21.92
CA ASP A 84 19.06 -14.53 -22.75
C ASP A 84 19.24 -14.31 -24.26
N GLY A 85 20.14 -13.38 -24.64
CA GLY A 85 20.39 -13.04 -26.04
C GLY A 85 19.26 -12.26 -26.73
N ALA A 86 18.20 -11.89 -26.00
CA ALA A 86 17.15 -11.04 -26.54
C ALA A 86 17.63 -9.59 -26.69
N ASP A 87 16.94 -8.81 -27.54
CA ASP A 87 17.15 -7.37 -27.59
C ASP A 87 16.79 -6.74 -26.22
N PRO A 88 17.73 -6.05 -25.54
CA PRO A 88 17.46 -5.39 -24.26
C PRO A 88 16.28 -4.41 -24.30
N ALA A 89 15.97 -3.83 -25.45
CA ALA A 89 14.80 -2.96 -25.63
C ALA A 89 13.48 -3.70 -25.34
N VAL A 90 13.42 -5.01 -25.61
CA VAL A 90 12.24 -5.85 -25.30
C VAL A 90 12.04 -5.97 -23.79
N HIS A 91 13.11 -6.16 -23.03
CA HIS A 91 13.07 -6.23 -21.56
C HIS A 91 12.64 -4.88 -20.96
N VAL A 92 13.15 -3.77 -21.47
CA VAL A 92 12.73 -2.42 -21.06
C VAL A 92 11.25 -2.19 -21.37
N ALA A 93 10.79 -2.52 -22.58
CA ALA A 93 9.38 -2.38 -22.95
C ALA A 93 8.47 -3.27 -22.08
N ARG A 94 8.91 -4.48 -21.73
CA ARG A 94 8.21 -5.36 -20.80
C ARG A 94 8.14 -4.77 -19.40
N ALA A 95 9.23 -4.22 -18.88
CA ALA A 95 9.27 -3.57 -17.57
C ALA A 95 8.33 -2.35 -17.51
N CYS A 96 8.34 -1.50 -18.55
CA CYS A 96 7.42 -0.36 -18.66
C CYS A 96 5.94 -0.80 -18.67
N ARG A 97 5.61 -1.88 -19.40
CA ARG A 97 4.26 -2.47 -19.37
C ARG A 97 3.90 -2.98 -17.97
N GLY A 98 4.80 -3.71 -17.32
CA GLY A 98 4.60 -4.18 -15.95
C GLY A 98 4.36 -3.05 -14.95
N LEU A 99 5.07 -1.93 -15.07
CA LEU A 99 4.83 -0.73 -14.23
C LEU A 99 3.47 -0.08 -14.50
N ALA A 100 3.02 -0.06 -15.76
CA ALA A 100 1.69 0.45 -16.10
C ALA A 100 0.57 -0.45 -15.56
N GLU A 101 0.72 -1.77 -15.69
CA GLU A 101 -0.19 -2.77 -15.13
C GLU A 101 -0.26 -2.68 -13.60
N LEU A 102 0.91 -2.58 -12.95
CA LEU A 102 1.00 -2.39 -11.50
C LEU A 102 0.26 -1.14 -11.04
N ARG A 103 0.47 0.00 -11.73
CA ARG A 103 -0.23 1.25 -11.44
C ARG A 103 -1.75 1.08 -11.57
N HIS A 104 -2.21 0.39 -12.60
CA HIS A 104 -3.64 0.15 -12.80
C HIS A 104 -4.21 -0.74 -11.68
N GLY A 105 -3.51 -1.83 -11.33
CA GLY A 105 -3.90 -2.71 -10.23
C GLY A 105 -3.98 -1.98 -8.89
N LEU A 106 -3.00 -1.12 -8.59
CA LEU A 106 -3.00 -0.30 -7.37
C LEU A 106 -4.16 0.70 -7.34
N ALA A 107 -4.48 1.36 -8.46
CA ALA A 107 -5.63 2.26 -8.56
C ALA A 107 -6.97 1.52 -8.37
N SER A 108 -7.08 0.30 -8.90
CA SER A 108 -8.25 -0.56 -8.70
C SER A 108 -8.39 -0.97 -7.23
N ALA A 109 -7.30 -1.41 -6.60
CA ALA A 109 -7.27 -1.74 -5.17
C ALA A 109 -7.59 -0.54 -4.28
N GLU A 110 -7.09 0.65 -4.62
CA GLU A 110 -7.38 1.88 -3.88
C GLU A 110 -8.88 2.21 -3.94
N ARG A 111 -9.50 2.06 -5.12
CA ARG A 111 -10.96 2.22 -5.28
C ARG A 111 -11.73 1.24 -4.41
N ALA A 112 -11.37 -0.05 -4.44
CA ALA A 112 -12.00 -1.05 -3.58
C ALA A 112 -11.83 -0.72 -2.08
N ALA A 113 -10.66 -0.23 -1.66
CA ALA A 113 -10.42 0.19 -0.28
C ALA A 113 -11.27 1.41 0.12
N ARG A 114 -11.52 2.35 -0.82
CA ARG A 114 -12.46 3.47 -0.61
C ARG A 114 -13.88 2.98 -0.43
N ASP A 115 -14.33 2.01 -1.23
CA ASP A 115 -15.68 1.44 -1.10
C ASP A 115 -15.86 0.78 0.28
N VAL A 116 -14.85 0.04 0.75
CA VAL A 116 -14.83 -0.52 2.11
C VAL A 116 -14.86 0.57 3.17
N PHE A 117 -14.01 1.60 3.05
CA PHE A 117 -14.01 2.73 3.98
C PHE A 117 -15.38 3.40 4.04
N THR A 118 -16.01 3.68 2.90
CA THR A 118 -17.35 4.27 2.82
C THR A 118 -18.37 3.38 3.53
N ALA A 119 -18.39 2.07 3.21
CA ALA A 119 -19.31 1.14 3.85
C ALA A 119 -19.15 1.11 5.38
N LEU A 120 -17.91 1.06 5.88
CA LEU A 120 -17.61 1.04 7.31
C LEU A 120 -17.88 2.38 7.99
N SER A 121 -17.73 3.51 7.29
CA SER A 121 -17.95 4.86 7.85
C SER A 121 -19.40 5.12 8.24
N HIS A 122 -20.34 4.37 7.66
CA HIS A 122 -21.75 4.42 8.01
C HIS A 122 -22.09 3.55 9.24
N LEU A 123 -21.20 2.64 9.63
CA LEU A 123 -21.40 1.78 10.79
C LEU A 123 -21.08 2.55 12.06
N HIS A 124 -22.06 2.65 12.95
CA HIS A 124 -21.86 3.12 14.31
C HIS A 124 -22.02 1.91 15.23
N ALA A 125 -21.05 1.72 16.13
CA ALA A 125 -21.22 0.77 17.21
C ALA A 125 -22.18 1.37 18.23
N ASP A 126 -23.46 0.96 18.17
CA ASP A 126 -24.36 1.15 19.30
C ASP A 126 -23.84 0.30 20.45
N ARG A 127 -22.93 0.86 21.26
CA ARG A 127 -22.69 0.28 22.58
C ARG A 127 -24.00 0.38 23.35
N LEU A 128 -24.67 -0.74 23.54
CA LEU A 128 -25.44 -1.02 24.75
C LEU A 128 -25.73 -2.53 24.82
N PRO A 129 -25.17 -3.26 25.78
CA PRO A 129 -26.06 -4.12 26.55
C PRO A 129 -27.03 -3.14 27.22
N ARG A 130 -28.32 -3.22 26.84
CA ARG A 130 -29.40 -2.76 27.69
C ARG A 130 -29.04 -3.20 29.12
N MET A 131 -28.72 -2.26 30.00
CA MET A 131 -28.92 -2.46 31.42
C MET A 131 -30.41 -2.74 31.57
N ARG A 132 -30.75 -4.03 31.49
CA ARG A 132 -32.06 -4.55 31.82
C ARG A 132 -32.36 -4.05 33.23
N GLU A 133 -33.38 -3.21 33.33
CA GLU A 133 -34.38 -3.25 34.39
C GLU A 133 -33.87 -3.80 35.73
N SER A 134 -33.37 -2.91 36.60
CA SER A 134 -33.24 -3.18 38.04
C SER A 134 -33.39 -1.89 38.85
N VAL A 135 -34.33 -1.02 38.46
CA VAL A 135 -34.77 0.13 39.28
C VAL A 135 -36.29 0.24 39.28
N VAL A 136 -36.99 -0.89 39.46
CA VAL A 136 -38.45 -0.90 39.71
C VAL A 136 -38.83 -1.63 41.01
N GLU A 137 -37.91 -2.27 41.74
CA GLU A 137 -38.27 -3.07 42.93
C GLU A 137 -37.60 -2.66 44.27
N GLN A 138 -37.16 -1.41 44.46
CA GLN A 138 -36.66 -0.98 45.79
C GLN A 138 -37.18 0.37 46.33
N GLN A 139 -38.26 0.93 45.80
CA GLN A 139 -38.94 2.09 46.44
C GLN A 139 -40.39 1.82 46.87
N GLY A 140 -40.78 0.55 46.98
CA GLY A 140 -42.09 0.14 47.44
C GLY A 140 -42.03 -0.89 48.57
N ARG A 141 -41.38 -0.58 49.69
CA ARG A 141 -41.69 -1.13 51.02
C ARG A 141 -41.33 -0.14 52.10
#